data_AF-A0A7R9B7J2-F1
#
_entry.id   AF-A0A7R9B7J2-F1
#
_cell.length_a   1.000
_cell.length_b   1.000
_cell.length_c   1.000
_cell.angle_alpha   90.00
_cell.angle_beta   90.00
_cell.angle_gamma   90.00
#
_symmetry.space_group_name_H-M   'P 1'
#
loop_
_entity.id
_entity.type
_entity.pdbx_description
1 polymer ?
#
loop_
_entity_poly.entity_id
_entity_poly.type
_entity_poly.pdbx_seq_one_letter_code
_entity_poly.pdbx_strand_id
1 'polypeptide(L)'
;LHKAIPATAKMETKGRVKRDHRGGNKGVLTIAPLLCYDMRFPELSIALTKMGADLLTFPSAFTFATGAAHWETLLRARAIENQCYVVAAAQTGAHNKKRTSWGHAMVIDPWGTVIAQCSEGANMVTAEIDLQLLKSVRESMSLWKHRRNDLYPKMTQTNSSSSSHYQESYQFGQVVVKSDSVFYKTSLTFAFTNKKCVVPGHVLVAPIRCSLRLSDMTSEEISDMFLMVQKVQCVMEKIHQASSSSIVVQDGKDAGQTIK
;
A
#
# COMPACT_ATOMS: atom_id res chain seq x y z
N LEU A 1 31.51 -37.51 19.38
CA LEU A 1 30.54 -38.54 18.94
C LEU A 1 29.16 -38.03 19.32
N HIS A 2 28.22 -37.59 18.48
CA HIS A 2 27.97 -37.71 17.05
C HIS A 2 27.23 -36.44 16.55
N LYS A 3 27.76 -35.88 15.46
CA LYS A 3 27.14 -35.09 14.37
C LYS A 3 26.11 -33.97 14.68
N ALA A 4 26.57 -32.74 14.44
CA ALA A 4 25.76 -31.61 14.01
C ALA A 4 25.02 -31.91 12.69
N ILE A 5 23.75 -31.49 12.60
CA ILE A 5 22.95 -31.48 11.37
C ILE A 5 22.73 -30.02 10.99
N PRO A 6 23.10 -29.57 9.77
CA PRO A 6 22.88 -28.20 9.35
C PRO A 6 21.46 -28.06 8.77
N ALA A 7 20.57 -27.32 9.45
CA ALA A 7 19.27 -26.96 8.88
C ALA A 7 19.39 -25.66 8.09
N THR A 8 19.75 -25.79 6.81
CA THR A 8 19.50 -24.75 5.81
C THR A 8 18.02 -24.80 5.42
N ALA A 9 17.19 -23.94 6.00
CA ALA A 9 15.85 -23.71 5.49
C ALA A 9 15.92 -22.74 4.31
N LYS A 10 16.04 -23.29 3.09
CA LYS A 10 15.80 -22.53 1.86
C LYS A 10 14.30 -22.20 1.79
N MET A 11 13.97 -20.92 1.85
CA MET A 11 12.69 -20.41 1.38
C MET A 11 12.75 -20.43 -0.16
N GLU A 12 12.37 -21.55 -0.80
CA GLU A 12 12.20 -21.59 -2.26
C GLU A 12 10.87 -20.91 -2.63
N THR A 13 10.90 -19.60 -2.91
CA THR A 13 9.87 -18.95 -3.72
C THR A 13 10.13 -19.23 -5.20
N LYS A 14 9.92 -20.48 -5.65
CA LYS A 14 9.78 -20.77 -7.09
C LYS A 14 8.39 -20.40 -7.57
N GLY A 15 8.13 -19.09 -7.67
CA GLY A 15 7.01 -18.54 -8.42
C GLY A 15 7.27 -18.63 -9.93
N ARG A 16 7.31 -19.84 -10.49
CA ARG A 16 7.07 -20.04 -11.93
C ARG A 16 5.73 -20.74 -12.05
N VAL A 17 4.70 -19.96 -12.37
CA VAL A 17 3.36 -20.45 -12.67
C VAL A 17 3.48 -21.50 -13.77
N LYS A 18 3.40 -22.79 -13.40
CA LYS A 18 3.16 -23.86 -14.37
C LYS A 18 1.70 -23.70 -14.80
N ARG A 19 1.49 -23.36 -16.07
CA ARG A 19 0.17 -23.38 -16.72
C ARG A 19 -0.31 -24.83 -16.78
N ASP A 20 -1.09 -25.25 -15.79
CA ASP A 20 -1.92 -26.46 -15.90
C ASP A 20 -2.98 -26.21 -16.99
N HIS A 21 -3.03 -27.09 -17.99
CA HIS A 21 -3.91 -26.97 -19.17
C HIS A 21 -5.34 -27.45 -18.89
N ARG A 22 -5.85 -27.23 -17.66
CA ARG A 22 -7.24 -27.52 -17.28
C ARG A 22 -7.93 -26.20 -16.95
N GLY A 23 -8.75 -25.74 -17.90
CA GLY A 23 -9.37 -24.41 -17.98
C GLY A 23 -10.40 -24.11 -16.90
N GLY A 24 -9.95 -23.93 -15.66
CA GLY A 24 -10.66 -23.17 -14.63
C GLY A 24 -9.90 -21.88 -14.38
N ASN A 25 -10.58 -20.73 -14.43
CA ASN A 25 -10.01 -19.43 -14.11
C ASN A 25 -9.67 -19.39 -12.61
N LYS A 26 -8.48 -19.92 -12.22
CA LYS A 26 -8.01 -19.89 -10.85
C LYS A 26 -7.73 -18.43 -10.50
N GLY A 27 -8.56 -17.84 -9.63
CA GLY A 27 -8.41 -16.47 -9.19
C GLY A 27 -6.99 -16.19 -8.70
N VAL A 28 -6.46 -15.02 -9.04
CA VAL A 28 -5.17 -14.55 -8.53
C VAL A 28 -5.37 -14.07 -7.10
N LEU A 29 -4.62 -14.61 -6.14
CA LEU A 29 -4.60 -14.17 -4.75
C LEU A 29 -3.54 -13.08 -4.57
N THR A 30 -3.92 -11.91 -4.07
CA THR A 30 -2.98 -10.83 -3.76
C THR A 30 -2.58 -10.85 -2.28
N ILE A 31 -1.29 -10.99 -2.00
CA ILE A 31 -0.75 -11.09 -0.64
C ILE A 31 -0.02 -9.80 -0.27
N ALA A 32 -0.37 -9.23 0.89
CA ALA A 32 0.31 -8.08 1.45
C ALA A 32 1.16 -8.46 2.68
N PRO A 33 2.47 -8.21 2.65
CA PRO A 33 3.35 -8.53 3.77
C PRO A 33 3.33 -7.43 4.84
N LEU A 34 2.97 -7.77 6.07
CA LEU A 34 3.21 -6.96 7.27
C LEU A 34 4.01 -7.78 8.29
N LEU A 35 4.64 -7.13 9.27
CA LEU A 35 5.49 -7.80 10.25
C LEU A 35 5.06 -7.47 11.67
N CYS A 36 4.79 -8.51 12.48
CA CYS A 36 4.67 -8.43 13.93
C CYS A 36 4.01 -7.14 14.47
N TYR A 37 4.82 -6.16 14.86
CA TYR A 37 4.36 -4.91 15.47
C TYR A 37 3.43 -4.09 14.59
N ASP A 38 3.49 -4.26 13.26
CA ASP A 38 2.63 -3.61 12.27
C ASP A 38 1.14 -3.85 12.53
N MET A 39 0.76 -4.98 13.15
CA MET A 39 -0.65 -5.26 13.47
C MET A 39 -1.25 -4.23 14.43
N ARG A 40 -0.44 -3.42 15.12
CA ARG A 40 -0.93 -2.36 16.00
C ARG A 40 -1.41 -1.12 15.24
N PHE A 41 -0.99 -0.97 13.99
CA PHE A 41 -1.27 0.19 13.16
C PHE A 41 -2.28 -0.19 12.06
N PRO A 42 -3.59 0.02 12.28
CA PRO A 42 -4.62 -0.35 11.31
C PRO A 42 -4.40 0.31 9.94
N GLU A 43 -3.79 1.48 9.91
CA GLU A 43 -3.51 2.27 8.72
C GLU A 43 -2.77 1.45 7.64
N LEU A 44 -1.75 0.69 8.03
CA LEU A 44 -0.97 -0.12 7.09
C LEU A 44 -1.85 -1.19 6.42
N SER A 45 -2.69 -1.87 7.19
CA SER A 45 -3.58 -2.92 6.69
C SER A 45 -4.68 -2.36 5.79
N ILE A 46 -5.24 -1.20 6.16
CA ILE A 46 -6.22 -0.47 5.36
C ILE A 46 -5.61 -0.03 4.03
N ALA A 47 -4.39 0.53 4.04
CA ALA A 47 -3.71 0.96 2.83
C ALA A 47 -3.45 -0.21 1.88
N LEU A 48 -2.92 -1.33 2.38
CA LEU A 48 -2.62 -2.51 1.56
C LEU A 48 -3.87 -3.18 1.01
N THR A 49 -4.95 -3.22 1.78
CA THR A 49 -6.25 -3.74 1.32
C THR A 49 -6.85 -2.87 0.23
N LYS A 50 -6.73 -1.53 0.37
CA LYS A 50 -7.12 -0.59 -0.69
C LYS A 50 -6.31 -0.79 -1.99
N MET A 51 -5.08 -1.29 -1.89
CA MET A 51 -4.25 -1.68 -3.03
C MET A 51 -4.62 -3.06 -3.61
N GLY A 52 -5.67 -3.70 -3.10
CA GLY A 52 -6.19 -4.96 -3.61
C GLY A 52 -5.70 -6.20 -2.87
N ALA A 53 -5.10 -6.06 -1.68
CA ALA A 53 -4.74 -7.23 -0.88
C ALA A 53 -5.98 -8.07 -0.55
N ASP A 54 -5.85 -9.38 -0.69
CA ASP A 54 -6.85 -10.39 -0.33
C ASP A 54 -6.45 -11.11 0.96
N LEU A 55 -5.15 -11.14 1.25
CA LEU A 55 -4.55 -11.77 2.41
C LEU A 55 -3.46 -10.89 3.00
N LEU A 56 -3.52 -10.65 4.31
CA LEU A 56 -2.51 -9.95 5.09
C LEU A 56 -1.66 -10.97 5.85
N THR A 57 -0.34 -10.78 5.89
CA THR A 57 0.52 -11.63 6.73
C THR A 57 1.05 -10.85 7.93
N PHE A 58 1.21 -11.53 9.07
CA PHE A 58 1.88 -11.00 10.25
C PHE A 58 2.82 -12.04 10.89
N PRO A 59 3.88 -12.51 10.19
CA PRO A 59 4.93 -13.29 10.83
C PRO A 59 5.51 -12.53 12.04
N SER A 60 5.57 -13.21 13.19
CA SER A 60 5.76 -12.53 14.47
C SER A 60 6.58 -13.29 15.50
N ALA A 61 7.15 -12.54 16.42
CA ALA A 61 7.76 -13.03 17.65
C ALA A 61 7.19 -12.27 18.86
N PHE A 62 5.86 -12.30 19.01
CA PHE A 62 5.16 -11.60 20.08
C PHE A 62 5.62 -12.06 21.46
N THR A 63 5.84 -11.11 22.37
CA THR A 63 6.19 -11.41 23.77
C THR A 63 5.03 -12.12 24.45
N PHE A 64 5.33 -13.04 25.38
CA PHE A 64 4.31 -13.89 26.00
C PHE A 64 3.15 -13.10 26.64
N ALA A 65 3.44 -12.16 27.54
CA ALA A 65 2.41 -11.38 28.25
C ALA A 65 1.54 -10.55 27.30
N THR A 66 2.15 -9.95 26.27
CA THR A 66 1.43 -9.12 25.30
C THR A 66 0.65 -9.96 24.29
N GLY A 67 1.18 -11.13 23.92
CA GLY A 67 0.49 -12.07 23.04
C GLY A 67 -0.75 -12.64 23.70
N ALA A 68 -0.65 -13.04 24.97
CA ALA A 68 -1.78 -13.50 25.76
C ALA A 68 -2.96 -12.52 25.78
N ALA A 69 -2.68 -11.21 25.81
CA ALA A 69 -3.71 -10.19 25.88
C ALA A 69 -4.21 -9.71 24.50
N HIS A 70 -3.33 -9.61 23.49
CA HIS A 70 -3.63 -8.84 22.28
C HIS A 70 -3.58 -9.63 20.97
N TRP A 71 -2.91 -10.78 20.94
CA TRP A 71 -2.56 -11.47 19.69
C TRP A 71 -3.79 -11.79 18.84
N GLU A 72 -4.72 -12.56 19.37
CA GLU A 72 -5.93 -12.95 18.64
C GLU A 72 -6.80 -11.73 18.32
N THR A 73 -7.04 -10.87 19.31
CA THR A 73 -7.89 -9.68 19.17
C THR A 73 -7.42 -8.77 18.03
N LEU A 74 -6.12 -8.46 17.98
CA LEU A 74 -5.58 -7.60 16.92
C LEU A 74 -5.65 -8.28 15.56
N LEU A 75 -5.25 -9.55 15.45
CA LEU A 75 -5.27 -10.26 14.16
C LEU A 75 -6.70 -10.43 13.61
N ARG A 76 -7.66 -10.77 14.47
CA ARG A 76 -9.08 -10.86 14.08
C ARG A 76 -9.62 -9.50 13.67
N ALA A 77 -9.29 -8.44 14.40
CA ALA A 77 -9.67 -7.08 14.02
C ALA A 77 -9.15 -6.72 12.62
N ARG A 78 -7.88 -7.06 12.30
CA ARG A 78 -7.30 -6.82 10.96
C ARG A 78 -8.01 -7.62 9.87
N ALA A 79 -8.44 -8.85 10.15
CA ALA A 79 -9.21 -9.65 9.20
C ALA A 79 -10.59 -9.04 8.93
N ILE A 80 -11.32 -8.66 9.99
CA ILE A 80 -12.69 -8.12 9.92
C ILE A 80 -12.72 -6.75 9.24
N GLU A 81 -11.91 -5.79 9.71
CA GLU A 81 -12.00 -4.39 9.25
C GLU A 81 -11.53 -4.20 7.80
N ASN A 82 -10.74 -5.16 7.30
CA ASN A 82 -10.19 -5.15 5.94
C ASN A 82 -10.86 -6.19 5.02
N GLN A 83 -11.69 -7.08 5.55
CA GLN A 83 -12.31 -8.18 4.79
C GLN A 83 -11.25 -8.95 3.99
N CYS A 84 -10.21 -9.37 4.71
CA CYS A 84 -9.05 -10.11 4.19
C CYS A 84 -8.82 -11.35 5.03
N TYR A 85 -8.25 -12.38 4.42
CA TYR A 85 -7.62 -13.43 5.21
C TYR A 85 -6.42 -12.85 5.99
N VAL A 86 -6.15 -13.39 7.17
CA VAL A 86 -4.95 -13.06 7.95
C VAL A 86 -4.18 -14.35 8.21
N VAL A 87 -2.89 -14.36 7.86
CA VAL A 87 -1.96 -15.47 8.16
C VAL A 87 -0.84 -14.96 9.06
N ALA A 88 -0.80 -15.46 10.29
CA ALA A 88 0.16 -15.01 11.30
C ALA A 88 1.01 -16.19 11.79
N ALA A 89 2.12 -16.47 11.11
CA ALA A 89 3.13 -17.39 11.61
C ALA A 89 3.79 -16.80 12.87
N ALA A 90 4.05 -17.63 13.89
CA ALA A 90 4.53 -17.12 15.17
C ALA A 90 5.66 -17.97 15.75
N GLN A 91 6.67 -17.29 16.31
CA GLN A 91 7.61 -17.93 17.23
C GLN A 91 6.90 -18.29 18.54
N THR A 92 7.26 -19.42 19.14
CA THR A 92 6.66 -19.93 20.39
C THR A 92 7.73 -20.45 21.34
N GLY A 93 7.41 -20.51 22.63
CA GLY A 93 8.27 -21.08 23.66
C GLY A 93 9.43 -20.17 24.07
N ALA A 94 10.31 -20.72 24.91
CA ALA A 94 11.49 -20.01 25.42
C ALA A 94 12.64 -20.04 24.41
N HIS A 95 13.11 -18.87 24.02
CA HIS A 95 14.29 -18.70 23.16
C HIS A 95 15.59 -18.69 23.98
N ASN A 96 15.52 -18.12 25.18
CA ASN A 96 16.58 -18.07 26.16
C ASN A 96 15.99 -17.73 27.55
N LYS A 97 16.83 -17.64 28.59
CA LYS A 97 16.40 -17.37 29.98
C LYS A 97 15.54 -16.11 30.19
N LYS A 98 15.60 -15.14 29.27
CA LYS A 98 14.92 -13.83 29.40
C LYS A 98 13.86 -13.58 28.32
N ARG A 99 13.72 -14.48 27.32
CA ARG A 99 12.86 -14.25 26.15
C ARG A 99 12.00 -15.46 25.84
N THR A 100 10.70 -15.27 25.94
CA THR A 100 9.66 -16.26 25.61
C THR A 100 8.65 -15.62 24.66
N SER A 101 8.28 -16.35 23.61
CA SER A 101 7.25 -15.91 22.66
C SER A 101 5.94 -16.64 22.85
N TRP A 102 4.86 -15.93 22.53
CA TRP A 102 3.49 -16.39 22.70
C TRP A 102 3.15 -17.62 21.86
N GLY A 103 3.54 -17.65 20.58
CA GLY A 103 3.11 -18.69 19.65
C GLY A 103 1.71 -18.42 19.11
N HIS A 104 0.84 -19.43 19.15
CA HIS A 104 -0.52 -19.37 18.60
C HIS A 104 -0.55 -18.90 17.14
N ALA A 105 0.35 -19.44 16.32
CA ALA A 105 0.32 -19.19 14.88
C ALA A 105 -1.05 -19.58 14.32
N MET A 106 -1.67 -18.72 13.52
CA MET A 106 -3.06 -18.90 13.12
C MET A 106 -3.37 -18.37 11.72
N VAL A 107 -4.48 -18.86 11.17
CA VAL A 107 -5.13 -18.36 9.95
C VAL A 107 -6.55 -17.94 10.30
N ILE A 108 -6.94 -16.74 9.85
CA ILE A 108 -8.24 -16.13 10.13
C ILE A 108 -8.90 -15.80 8.79
N ASP A 109 -10.20 -16.10 8.65
CA ASP A 109 -10.97 -15.78 7.46
C ASP A 109 -11.41 -14.28 7.40
N PRO A 110 -11.93 -13.80 6.27
CA PRO A 110 -12.40 -12.41 6.12
C PRO A 110 -13.56 -12.01 7.05
N TRP A 111 -14.22 -12.97 7.71
CA TRP A 111 -15.28 -12.72 8.69
C TRP A 111 -14.74 -12.66 10.13
N GLY A 112 -13.45 -12.94 10.32
CA GLY A 112 -12.80 -12.97 11.62
C GLY A 112 -12.88 -14.31 12.33
N THR A 113 -13.22 -15.41 11.65
CA THR A 113 -13.20 -16.76 12.23
C THR A 113 -11.77 -17.30 12.20
N VAL A 114 -11.26 -17.82 13.32
CA VAL A 114 -9.97 -18.54 13.34
C VAL A 114 -10.19 -19.93 12.74
N ILE A 115 -9.72 -20.15 11.51
CA ILE A 115 -9.95 -21.38 10.75
C ILE A 115 -8.82 -22.41 10.91
N ALA A 116 -7.66 -21.98 11.39
CA ALA A 116 -6.58 -22.87 11.80
C ALA A 116 -5.70 -22.19 12.85
N GLN A 117 -5.25 -22.94 13.86
CA GLN A 117 -4.33 -22.45 14.87
C GLN A 117 -3.41 -23.58 15.36
N CYS A 118 -2.11 -23.30 15.44
CA CYS A 118 -1.15 -24.24 16.04
C CYS A 118 -1.44 -24.43 17.53
N SER A 119 -1.26 -25.68 17.99
CA SER A 119 -1.07 -25.98 19.41
C SER A 119 0.18 -25.30 19.95
N GLU A 120 0.37 -25.30 21.27
CA GLU A 120 1.65 -24.91 21.87
C GLU A 120 2.81 -25.77 21.34
N GLY A 121 4.00 -25.16 21.29
CA GLY A 121 5.22 -25.81 20.80
C GLY A 121 5.44 -25.71 19.28
N ALA A 122 6.58 -26.20 18.83
CA ALA A 122 6.96 -26.14 17.41
C ALA A 122 6.07 -27.08 16.58
N ASN A 123 5.13 -26.50 15.83
CA ASN A 123 4.16 -27.24 15.02
C ASN A 123 3.74 -26.42 13.79
N MET A 124 2.97 -27.03 12.90
CA MET A 124 2.40 -26.43 11.70
C MET A 124 0.91 -26.77 11.60
N VAL A 125 0.14 -25.85 11.03
CA VAL A 125 -1.25 -26.06 10.61
C VAL A 125 -1.43 -25.63 9.17
N THR A 126 -2.43 -26.19 8.51
CA THR A 126 -2.81 -25.85 7.14
C THR A 126 -4.26 -25.37 7.13
N ALA A 127 -4.56 -24.40 6.29
CA ALA A 127 -5.91 -23.91 6.03
C ALA A 127 -6.12 -23.73 4.54
N GLU A 128 -7.36 -23.91 4.08
CA GLU A 128 -7.76 -23.63 2.70
C GLU A 128 -8.25 -22.18 2.59
N ILE A 129 -7.84 -21.49 1.53
CA ILE A 129 -8.22 -20.10 1.26
C ILE A 129 -9.31 -20.10 0.19
N ASP A 130 -10.50 -19.62 0.54
CA ASP A 130 -11.66 -19.52 -0.35
C ASP A 130 -11.86 -18.09 -0.85
N LEU A 131 -11.52 -17.87 -2.13
CA LEU A 131 -11.71 -16.57 -2.79
C LEU A 131 -13.20 -16.23 -3.02
N GLN A 132 -14.10 -17.21 -3.05
CA GLN A 132 -15.53 -16.96 -3.17
C GLN A 132 -16.10 -16.42 -1.86
N LEU A 133 -15.68 -16.97 -0.71
CA LEU A 133 -16.00 -16.41 0.60
C LEU A 133 -15.51 -14.97 0.73
N LEU A 134 -14.25 -14.70 0.34
CA LEU A 134 -13.71 -13.34 0.36
C LEU A 134 -14.52 -12.37 -0.48
N LYS A 135 -14.90 -12.78 -1.70
CA LYS A 135 -15.73 -11.97 -2.58
C LYS A 135 -17.12 -11.73 -1.97
N SER A 136 -17.78 -12.78 -1.47
CA SER A 136 -19.13 -12.67 -0.90
C SER A 136 -19.19 -11.79 0.34
N VAL A 137 -18.18 -11.84 1.22
CA VAL A 137 -18.05 -10.93 2.38
C VAL A 137 -17.92 -9.47 1.93
N ARG A 138 -17.08 -9.18 0.93
CA ARG A 138 -16.89 -7.82 0.41
C ARG A 138 -18.13 -7.27 -0.32
N GLU A 139 -18.88 -8.14 -0.99
CA GLU A 139 -20.12 -7.78 -1.70
C GLU A 139 -21.28 -7.56 -0.73
N SER A 140 -21.46 -8.44 0.25
CA SER A 140 -22.52 -8.35 1.26
C SER A 140 -22.35 -7.15 2.20
N MET A 141 -21.12 -6.77 2.51
CA MET A 141 -20.82 -5.61 3.34
C MET A 141 -19.75 -4.73 2.68
N SER A 142 -20.17 -3.77 1.87
CA SER A 142 -19.25 -2.94 1.09
C SER A 142 -18.62 -1.81 1.93
N LEU A 143 -17.71 -2.16 2.85
CA LEU A 143 -17.07 -1.21 3.79
C LEU A 143 -16.46 0.01 3.08
N TRP A 144 -15.83 -0.21 1.91
CA TRP A 144 -15.21 0.86 1.12
C TRP A 144 -16.18 1.93 0.62
N LYS A 145 -17.45 1.56 0.37
CA LYS A 145 -18.50 2.50 -0.03
C LYS A 145 -19.04 3.32 1.14
N HIS A 146 -18.86 2.84 2.37
CA HIS A 146 -19.39 3.46 3.58
C HIS A 146 -18.37 4.37 4.30
N ARG A 147 -17.10 4.39 3.86
CA ARG A 147 -16.07 5.28 4.44
C ARG A 147 -16.39 6.75 4.16
N ARG A 148 -16.29 7.58 5.20
CA ARG A 148 -16.59 9.02 5.20
C ARG A 148 -15.38 9.84 4.75
N ASN A 149 -15.04 9.73 3.47
CA ASN A 149 -13.92 10.45 2.88
C ASN A 149 -14.13 11.98 2.79
N ASP A 150 -15.35 12.43 3.09
CA ASP A 150 -15.70 13.82 3.31
C ASP A 150 -15.24 14.34 4.69
N LEU A 151 -15.06 13.45 5.68
CA LEU A 151 -14.59 13.81 7.02
C LEU A 151 -13.09 13.56 7.23
N TYR A 152 -12.55 12.52 6.58
CA TYR A 152 -11.13 12.19 6.63
C TYR A 152 -10.61 11.92 5.22
N PRO A 153 -9.36 12.31 4.89
CA PRO A 153 -8.82 12.06 3.56
C PRO A 153 -8.75 10.55 3.30
N LYS A 154 -8.93 10.16 2.04
CA LYS A 154 -8.60 8.79 1.62
C LYS A 154 -7.14 8.54 1.94
N MET A 155 -6.85 7.40 2.56
CA MET A 155 -5.47 6.96 2.78
C MET A 155 -4.68 6.98 1.46
N THR A 156 -3.63 7.81 1.44
CA THR A 156 -2.82 8.12 0.27
C THR A 156 -2.02 6.90 -0.16
N GLN A 157 -1.96 6.64 -1.46
CA GLN A 157 -1.12 5.61 -2.04
C GLN A 157 0.34 6.04 -1.94
N THR A 158 1.17 5.34 -1.17
CA THR A 158 2.62 5.50 -1.29
C THR A 158 3.06 4.84 -2.58
N ASN A 159 3.35 5.65 -3.60
CA ASN A 159 4.03 5.32 -4.86
C ASN A 159 3.94 3.84 -5.29
N SER A 160 3.01 3.53 -6.19
CA SER A 160 3.12 2.36 -7.05
C SER A 160 4.26 2.56 -8.06
N SER A 161 5.50 2.46 -7.59
CA SER A 161 6.65 2.24 -8.44
C SER A 161 6.66 0.79 -8.93
N SER A 162 5.60 0.29 -9.59
CA SER A 162 5.62 -0.94 -10.42
C SER A 162 4.22 -1.43 -10.87
N SER A 163 3.71 -0.83 -11.93
CA SER A 163 3.23 -1.60 -13.08
C SER A 163 3.28 -0.70 -14.32
N SER A 164 4.16 -1.10 -15.21
CA SER A 164 4.62 -0.46 -16.43
C SER A 164 3.52 -0.37 -17.49
N HIS A 165 2.74 0.70 -17.45
CA HIS A 165 2.38 1.37 -18.69
C HIS A 165 3.27 2.60 -18.78
N TYR A 166 4.34 2.48 -19.58
CA TYR A 166 5.06 3.65 -20.03
C TYR A 166 4.06 4.47 -20.85
N GLN A 167 3.57 5.54 -20.25
CA GLN A 167 2.68 6.46 -20.92
C GLN A 167 3.57 7.45 -21.68
N GLU A 168 3.52 7.41 -23.00
CA GLU A 168 4.37 8.25 -23.87
C GLU A 168 4.09 9.75 -23.68
N SER A 169 2.86 10.09 -23.28
CA SER A 169 2.47 11.49 -23.10
C SER A 169 1.33 11.71 -22.11
N TYR A 170 1.35 12.88 -21.49
CA TYR A 170 0.37 13.37 -20.54
C TYR A 170 -0.36 14.59 -21.11
N GLN A 171 -1.65 14.73 -20.79
CA GLN A 171 -2.43 15.90 -21.18
C GLN A 171 -2.30 17.00 -20.13
N PHE A 172 -2.05 18.23 -20.56
CA PHE A 172 -2.00 19.43 -19.72
C PHE A 172 -2.82 20.53 -20.40
N GLY A 173 -4.10 20.63 -20.01
CA GLY A 173 -5.11 21.43 -20.74
C GLY A 173 -5.18 21.00 -22.20
N GLN A 174 -5.01 21.94 -23.12
CA GLN A 174 -4.92 21.68 -24.55
C GLN A 174 -3.54 21.17 -25.05
N VAL A 175 -2.53 21.07 -24.18
CA VAL A 175 -1.14 20.74 -24.57
C VAL A 175 -0.77 19.30 -24.20
N VAL A 176 -0.01 18.65 -25.07
CA VAL A 176 0.58 17.33 -24.81
C VAL A 176 2.00 17.48 -24.25
N VAL A 177 2.24 16.88 -23.09
CA VAL A 177 3.55 16.81 -22.41
C VAL A 177 4.14 15.43 -22.66
N LYS A 178 5.33 15.37 -23.27
CA LYS A 178 6.04 14.11 -23.49
C LYS A 178 6.61 13.55 -22.18
N SER A 179 6.64 12.23 -22.06
CA SER A 179 7.22 11.51 -20.92
C SER A 179 8.64 11.98 -20.56
N ASP A 180 9.48 12.28 -21.55
CA ASP A 180 10.87 12.73 -21.33
C ASP A 180 10.97 14.08 -20.59
N SER A 181 9.89 14.87 -20.59
CA SER A 181 9.80 16.13 -19.84
C SER A 181 9.24 15.94 -18.43
N VAL A 182 8.71 14.75 -18.10
CA VAL A 182 8.12 14.42 -16.79
C VAL A 182 9.19 13.74 -15.94
N PHE A 183 9.62 14.40 -14.86
CA PHE A 183 10.71 13.91 -14.01
C PHE A 183 10.22 13.27 -12.70
N TYR A 184 8.96 13.50 -12.31
CA TYR A 184 8.37 12.85 -11.13
C TYR A 184 6.85 12.74 -11.29
N LYS A 185 6.26 11.66 -10.79
CA LYS A 185 4.80 11.46 -10.82
C LYS A 185 4.32 10.58 -9.67
N THR A 186 3.04 10.73 -9.35
CA THR A 186 2.23 9.82 -8.52
C THR A 186 1.12 9.23 -9.40
N SER A 187 0.12 8.60 -8.80
CA SER A 187 -1.10 8.20 -9.51
C SER A 187 -2.07 9.35 -9.80
N LEU A 188 -1.87 10.53 -9.18
CA LEU A 188 -2.79 11.67 -9.28
C LEU A 188 -2.15 12.93 -9.86
N THR A 189 -0.83 13.10 -9.72
CA THR A 189 -0.12 14.33 -10.10
C THR A 189 1.17 13.99 -10.84
N PHE A 190 1.64 14.91 -11.66
CA PHE A 190 2.93 14.81 -12.34
C PHE A 190 3.65 16.16 -12.36
N ALA A 191 4.98 16.12 -12.28
CA ALA A 191 5.86 17.26 -12.31
C ALA A 191 6.75 17.20 -13.56
N PHE A 192 6.85 18.31 -14.28
CA PHE A 192 7.50 18.36 -15.58
C PHE A 192 8.20 19.69 -15.86
N THR A 193 9.16 19.66 -16.78
CA THR A 193 9.94 20.84 -17.18
C THR A 193 9.10 21.81 -17.99
N ASN A 194 9.28 23.11 -17.77
CA ASN A 194 8.62 24.13 -18.56
C ASN A 194 9.38 24.41 -19.86
N LYS A 195 8.66 24.60 -20.98
CA LYS A 195 9.26 25.02 -22.27
C LYS A 195 9.73 26.47 -22.25
N LYS A 196 9.07 27.33 -21.47
CA LYS A 196 9.38 28.77 -21.34
C LYS A 196 9.61 29.12 -19.88
N CYS A 197 10.80 28.80 -19.38
CA CYS A 197 11.20 29.11 -18.01
C CYS A 197 11.26 30.63 -17.80
N VAL A 198 10.70 31.11 -16.68
CA VAL A 198 10.78 32.52 -16.27
C VAL A 198 12.11 32.76 -15.56
N VAL A 199 12.54 31.76 -14.78
CA VAL A 199 13.83 31.68 -14.09
C VAL A 199 14.38 30.25 -14.18
N PRO A 200 15.69 30.03 -14.01
CA PRO A 200 16.25 28.69 -13.85
C PRO A 200 15.53 27.91 -12.74
N GLY A 201 15.21 26.63 -12.98
CA GLY A 201 14.46 25.79 -12.03
C GLY A 201 12.94 25.97 -12.08
N HIS A 202 12.40 26.83 -12.98
CA HIS A 202 10.96 26.94 -13.18
C HIS A 202 10.39 25.65 -13.79
N VAL A 203 9.69 24.89 -12.96
CA VAL A 203 8.99 23.66 -13.31
C VAL A 203 7.50 23.78 -13.03
N LEU A 204 6.71 22.88 -13.60
CA LEU A 204 5.26 22.83 -13.44
C LEU A 204 4.85 21.54 -12.73
N VAL A 205 3.80 21.64 -11.91
CA VAL A 205 3.14 20.52 -11.24
C VAL A 205 1.66 20.59 -11.60
N ALA A 206 1.08 19.48 -12.06
CA ALA A 206 -0.31 19.44 -12.50
C ALA A 206 -0.98 18.10 -12.14
N PRO A 207 -2.31 18.08 -11.91
CA PRO A 207 -3.05 16.83 -11.78
C PRO A 207 -3.08 16.07 -13.10
N ILE A 208 -2.98 14.73 -13.04
CA ILE A 208 -3.10 13.83 -14.19
C ILE A 208 -4.51 13.94 -14.79
N ARG A 209 -5.55 14.06 -13.95
CA ARG A 209 -6.91 14.35 -14.40
C ARG A 209 -7.02 15.83 -14.74
N CYS A 210 -7.41 16.14 -15.98
CA CYS A 210 -7.61 17.51 -16.43
C CYS A 210 -8.67 18.21 -15.57
N SER A 211 -8.23 19.20 -14.79
CA SER A 211 -9.07 20.05 -13.94
C SER A 211 -8.75 21.50 -14.30
N LEU A 212 -9.76 22.28 -14.70
CA LEU A 212 -9.56 23.66 -15.16
C LEU A 212 -9.32 24.60 -13.99
N ARG A 213 -10.05 24.36 -12.89
CA ARG A 213 -10.01 25.14 -11.67
C ARG A 213 -9.44 24.32 -10.52
N LEU A 214 -8.86 24.99 -9.53
CA LEU A 214 -8.55 24.34 -8.25
C LEU A 214 -9.81 23.77 -7.58
N SER A 215 -10.96 24.44 -7.75
CA SER A 215 -12.25 23.98 -7.23
C SER A 215 -12.79 22.70 -7.87
N ASP A 216 -12.28 22.32 -9.06
CA ASP A 216 -12.69 21.09 -9.76
C ASP A 216 -11.92 19.86 -9.27
N MET A 217 -10.88 20.06 -8.46
CA MET A 217 -10.05 19.01 -7.91
C MET A 217 -10.68 18.42 -6.65
N THR A 218 -10.50 17.12 -6.49
CA THR A 218 -10.84 16.43 -5.25
C THR A 218 -9.82 16.76 -4.15
N SER A 219 -10.20 16.61 -2.88
CA SER A 219 -9.28 16.82 -1.74
C SER A 219 -8.02 15.95 -1.84
N GLU A 220 -8.11 14.75 -2.42
CA GLU A 220 -6.97 13.86 -2.69
C GLU A 220 -6.00 14.45 -3.71
N GLU A 221 -6.51 14.98 -4.82
CA GLU A 221 -5.68 15.59 -5.86
C GLU A 221 -5.04 16.87 -5.34
N ILE A 222 -5.76 17.71 -4.58
CA ILE A 222 -5.19 18.91 -3.96
C ILE A 222 -4.06 18.52 -3.00
N SER A 223 -4.30 17.54 -2.12
CA SER A 223 -3.31 17.09 -1.16
C SER A 223 -2.07 16.50 -1.85
N ASP A 224 -2.26 15.59 -2.80
CA ASP A 224 -1.17 14.96 -3.55
C ASP A 224 -0.37 16.00 -4.35
N MET A 225 -1.05 16.96 -4.98
CA MET A 225 -0.42 18.03 -5.75
C MET A 225 0.48 18.90 -4.87
N PHE A 226 0.02 19.37 -3.72
CA PHE A 226 0.83 20.23 -2.85
C PHE A 226 1.94 19.45 -2.11
N LEU A 227 1.75 18.17 -1.80
CA LEU A 227 2.83 17.30 -1.32
C LEU A 227 3.90 17.11 -2.41
N MET A 228 3.49 16.98 -3.68
CA MET A 228 4.42 16.96 -4.80
C MET A 228 5.15 18.30 -4.93
N VAL A 229 4.47 19.43 -4.83
CA VAL A 229 5.10 20.77 -4.84
C VAL A 229 6.16 20.87 -3.76
N GLN A 230 5.88 20.47 -2.52
CA GLN A 230 6.86 20.48 -1.43
C GLN A 230 8.09 19.62 -1.75
N LYS A 231 7.88 18.42 -2.30
CA LYS A 231 8.97 17.53 -2.70
C LYS A 231 9.81 18.09 -3.84
N VAL A 232 9.16 18.63 -4.87
CA VAL A 232 9.81 19.23 -6.04
C VAL A 232 10.58 20.49 -5.62
N GLN A 233 10.01 21.34 -4.77
CA GLN A 233 10.67 22.52 -4.22
C GLN A 233 12.00 22.16 -3.55
N CYS A 234 11.98 21.19 -2.62
CA CYS A 234 13.19 20.76 -1.92
C CYS A 234 14.29 20.27 -2.88
N VAL A 235 13.89 19.54 -3.93
CA VAL A 235 14.82 19.07 -4.96
C VAL A 235 15.37 20.22 -5.80
N MET A 236 14.51 21.15 -6.24
CA MET A 236 14.90 22.26 -7.09
C MET A 236 15.81 23.26 -6.35
N GLU A 237 15.50 23.59 -5.10
CA GLU A 237 16.36 24.45 -4.26
C GLU A 237 17.75 23.85 -4.12
N LYS A 238 17.85 22.52 -3.89
CA LYS A 238 19.14 21.83 -3.80
C LYS A 238 19.91 21.82 -5.12
N ILE A 239 19.24 21.57 -6.25
CA ILE A 239 19.88 21.55 -7.57
C ILE A 239 20.39 22.94 -7.96
N HIS A 240 19.60 23.98 -7.68
CA HIS A 240 19.89 25.35 -8.07
C HIS A 240 20.64 26.16 -7.00
N GLN A 241 21.02 25.54 -5.88
CA GLN A 241 21.67 26.20 -4.75
C GLN A 241 20.90 27.44 -4.27
N ALA A 242 19.56 27.36 -4.31
CA ALA A 242 18.65 28.43 -3.92
C ALA A 242 18.26 28.30 -2.44
N SER A 243 17.99 29.43 -1.79
CA SER A 243 17.51 29.50 -0.41
C SER A 243 16.02 29.85 -0.30
N SER A 244 15.35 30.08 -1.43
CA SER A 244 13.94 30.47 -1.48
C SER A 244 13.30 30.01 -2.79
N SER A 245 11.97 29.84 -2.73
CA SER A 245 11.13 29.47 -3.88
C SER A 245 9.82 30.26 -3.81
N SER A 246 9.19 30.45 -4.97
CA SER A 246 7.82 30.98 -5.08
C SER A 246 6.90 29.93 -5.69
N ILE A 247 5.75 29.70 -5.08
CA ILE A 247 4.70 28.83 -5.58
C ILE A 247 3.56 29.72 -6.07
N VAL A 248 3.22 29.63 -7.36
CA VAL A 248 2.20 30.47 -7.98
C VAL A 248 1.19 29.58 -8.68
N VAL A 249 -0.11 29.81 -8.39
CA VAL A 249 -1.22 29.16 -9.10
C VAL A 249 -2.10 30.23 -9.72
N GLN A 250 -2.25 30.19 -11.04
CA GLN A 250 -3.10 31.09 -11.79
C GLN A 250 -4.44 30.39 -12.04
N ASP A 251 -5.38 30.55 -11.12
CA ASP A 251 -6.70 29.90 -11.20
C ASP A 251 -7.73 30.83 -11.86
N GLY A 252 -7.80 30.79 -13.20
CA GLY A 252 -8.75 31.57 -14.01
C GLY A 252 -8.16 32.58 -14.96
N LYS A 253 -9.04 33.05 -15.86
CA LYS A 253 -8.71 34.05 -16.87
C LYS A 253 -8.10 35.32 -16.26
N ASP A 254 -8.74 35.86 -15.23
CA ASP A 254 -8.31 37.13 -14.61
C ASP A 254 -7.04 36.95 -13.75
N ALA A 255 -6.73 35.72 -13.35
CA ALA A 255 -5.46 35.36 -12.71
C ALA A 255 -4.32 35.14 -13.72
N GLY A 256 -4.59 35.27 -15.02
CA GLY A 256 -3.61 35.09 -16.10
C GLY A 256 -3.39 33.64 -16.52
N GLN A 257 -4.32 32.72 -16.24
CA GLN A 257 -4.23 31.33 -16.66
C GLN A 257 -4.20 31.22 -18.19
N THR A 258 -3.10 30.66 -18.73
CA THR A 258 -2.87 30.59 -20.19
C THR A 258 -3.27 29.25 -20.81
N ILE A 259 -3.25 28.18 -20.01
CA ILE A 259 -3.62 26.82 -20.40
C ILE A 259 -5.04 26.55 -19.92
N LYS A 260 -5.89 26.09 -20.84
CA LYS A 260 -7.28 25.71 -20.62
C LYS A 260 -7.34 24.19 -20.75
#